data_AF-A0AAU9TXN7-F1
#
_entry.id   AF-A0AAU9TXN7-F1
#
_cell.length_a   1.000
_cell.length_b   1.000
_cell.length_c   1.000
_cell.angle_alpha   90.00
_cell.angle_beta   90.00
_cell.angle_gamma   90.00
#
_symmetry.space_group_name_H-M   'P 1'
#
loop_
_entity.id
_entity.type
_entity.pdbx_description
1 polymer ?
#
loop_
_entity_poly.entity_id
_entity_poly.type
_entity_poly.pdbx_seq_one_letter_code
_entity_poly.pdbx_strand_id
1 'polypeptide(L)'
;MEWQPDEQAWQTYINFELRYKELDRARHIYERFVMVHPDVKHWIKYAKFEENHGFINSARKIYERAVEFFGDEELDERLFIAFAKFEENQKEHDRARVIYKYALDHIPKDRNKELYKAYTIHEKKYGDRSGIEDVIVNKRKYMYEQEVIENPTNYDAWFDYIRLVENEGNVDDIRDTYERAIANVPPSKDKQFWRRYIYLWINYALYEELEAEDVDRARQVYKTCLELIPHKIFTFSKMWLMYAQFEVRCKNLKQARKTLGMALGICPRDKLYRGYIDLEIQLREFDRCRILYQKFLEYGPENCVTWIKFAELETLLGDIDRARAIYEIAVKQPRLDMPELLWKSYIDFEVSQGETDKARQLYERLLERTVHVKVWLSYAKFELNSENADNINIDLARRVYERANDSLRSAGEKESRVLLLEAWKDFETEIGDEEKLEKVLAKMPRRVKKRQKVVSEGGVEEGWEEVFDYIFPEDEMVRPNLKLLAAAKQWRKKQVIPENTETNENQEEKGNTPTTPPSEENDKNIENIS
;
A
#
# COMPACT_ATOMS: atom_id res chain seq x y z
N MET A 1 -23.24 -70.89 30.60
CA MET A 1 -23.32 -69.85 29.56
C MET A 1 -24.78 -69.54 29.34
N GLU A 2 -25.22 -68.34 29.70
CA GLU A 2 -26.54 -67.87 29.28
C GLU A 2 -26.42 -67.42 27.82
N TRP A 3 -27.29 -67.93 26.96
CA TRP A 3 -27.29 -67.55 25.55
C TRP A 3 -27.86 -66.14 25.43
N GLN A 4 -26.97 -65.16 25.22
CA GLN A 4 -27.32 -63.76 25.01
C GLN A 4 -27.55 -63.55 23.51
N PRO A 5 -28.80 -63.31 23.06
CA PRO A 5 -29.07 -63.16 21.64
C PRO A 5 -28.72 -61.74 21.16
N ASP A 6 -28.53 -61.61 19.84
CA ASP A 6 -28.14 -60.37 19.16
C ASP A 6 -29.11 -59.20 19.42
N GLU A 7 -28.63 -57.96 19.23
CA GLU A 7 -29.42 -56.71 19.35
C GLU A 7 -30.82 -56.82 18.71
N GLN A 8 -30.91 -57.42 17.52
CA GLN A 8 -32.16 -57.54 16.78
C GLN A 8 -33.21 -58.43 17.50
N ALA A 9 -32.78 -59.44 18.26
CA ALA A 9 -33.69 -60.29 19.03
C ALA A 9 -34.32 -59.51 20.19
N TRP A 10 -33.53 -58.71 20.91
CA TRP A 10 -34.04 -57.82 21.95
C TRP A 10 -35.01 -56.79 21.39
N GLN A 11 -34.70 -56.17 20.25
CA GLN A 11 -35.62 -55.25 19.57
C GLN A 11 -36.92 -55.93 19.14
N THR A 12 -36.87 -57.15 18.58
CA THR A 12 -38.10 -57.87 18.20
C THR A 12 -38.94 -58.28 19.41
N TYR A 13 -38.32 -58.59 20.55
CA TYR A 13 -39.02 -58.89 21.80
C TYR A 13 -39.66 -57.64 22.42
N ILE A 14 -38.97 -56.51 22.45
CA ILE A 14 -39.55 -55.21 22.83
C ILE A 14 -40.74 -54.87 21.92
N ASN A 15 -40.57 -54.97 20.60
CA ASN A 15 -41.66 -54.75 19.64
C ASN A 15 -42.80 -55.78 19.74
N PHE A 16 -42.60 -56.93 20.40
CA PHE A 16 -43.65 -57.87 20.73
C PHE A 16 -44.49 -57.37 21.91
N GLU A 17 -43.87 -57.06 23.06
CA GLU A 17 -44.60 -56.54 24.23
C GLU A 17 -45.33 -55.22 23.92
N LEU A 18 -44.75 -54.35 23.08
CA LEU A 18 -45.39 -53.11 22.63
C LEU A 18 -46.64 -53.34 21.77
N ARG A 19 -46.74 -54.45 21.02
CA ARG A 19 -47.98 -54.82 20.32
C ARG A 19 -49.09 -55.23 21.30
N TYR A 20 -48.73 -55.75 22.48
CA TYR A 20 -49.66 -56.06 23.57
C TYR A 20 -49.91 -54.89 24.54
N LYS A 21 -49.22 -53.76 24.36
CA LYS A 21 -49.25 -52.55 25.24
C LYS A 21 -48.71 -52.78 26.66
N GLU A 22 -47.91 -53.83 26.86
CA GLU A 22 -47.29 -54.18 28.14
C GLU A 22 -46.02 -53.33 28.39
N LEU A 23 -46.21 -52.02 28.62
CA LEU A 23 -45.12 -51.05 28.79
C LEU A 23 -44.18 -51.42 29.95
N ASP A 24 -44.72 -51.94 31.05
CA ASP A 24 -43.92 -52.34 32.22
C ASP A 24 -42.96 -53.49 31.88
N ARG A 25 -43.41 -54.47 31.08
CA ARG A 25 -42.56 -55.57 30.63
C ARG A 25 -41.52 -55.08 29.63
N ALA A 26 -41.91 -54.22 28.69
CA ALA A 26 -40.97 -53.57 27.77
C ALA A 26 -39.84 -52.84 28.53
N ARG A 27 -40.16 -52.14 29.63
CA ARG A 27 -39.16 -51.49 30.50
C ARG A 27 -38.20 -52.49 31.16
N HIS A 28 -38.70 -53.57 31.75
CA HIS A 28 -37.84 -54.61 32.33
C HIS A 28 -36.95 -55.30 31.27
N ILE A 29 -37.42 -55.42 30.03
CA ILE A 29 -36.63 -55.95 28.92
C ILE A 29 -35.53 -54.95 28.53
N TYR A 30 -35.83 -53.66 28.46
CA TYR A 30 -34.83 -52.61 28.22
C TYR A 30 -33.75 -52.56 29.32
N GLU A 31 -34.12 -52.67 30.61
CA GLU A 31 -33.15 -52.69 31.70
C GLU A 31 -32.20 -53.90 31.60
N ARG A 32 -32.72 -55.08 31.24
CA ARG A 32 -31.88 -56.25 30.95
C ARG A 32 -31.02 -56.05 29.71
N PHE A 33 -31.58 -55.43 28.67
CA PHE A 33 -30.90 -55.21 27.40
C PHE A 33 -29.67 -54.30 27.55
N VAL A 34 -29.78 -53.18 28.29
CA VAL A 34 -28.62 -52.29 28.53
C VAL A 34 -27.55 -52.90 29.45
N MET A 35 -27.90 -53.87 30.30
CA MET A 35 -26.93 -54.64 31.10
C MET A 35 -26.25 -55.76 30.30
N VAL A 36 -26.96 -56.38 29.35
CA VAL A 36 -26.43 -57.48 28.51
C VAL A 36 -25.58 -56.94 27.37
N HIS A 37 -25.96 -55.81 26.77
CA HIS A 37 -25.23 -55.14 25.69
C HIS A 37 -24.97 -53.67 26.04
N PRO A 38 -23.90 -53.35 26.80
CA PRO A 38 -23.63 -52.01 27.33
C PRO A 38 -23.19 -50.93 26.31
N ASP A 39 -23.74 -50.90 25.09
CA ASP A 39 -23.46 -49.84 24.13
C ASP A 39 -24.27 -48.57 24.40
N VAL A 40 -23.64 -47.41 24.24
CA VAL A 40 -24.27 -46.07 24.27
C VAL A 40 -25.50 -45.97 23.35
N LYS A 41 -25.51 -46.68 22.21
CA LYS A 41 -26.67 -46.76 21.30
C LYS A 41 -27.92 -47.33 21.96
N HIS A 42 -27.77 -48.32 22.85
CA HIS A 42 -28.88 -48.99 23.52
C HIS A 42 -29.47 -48.11 24.62
N TRP A 43 -28.62 -47.41 25.38
CA TRP A 43 -29.04 -46.38 26.33
C TRP A 43 -29.82 -45.25 25.65
N ILE A 44 -29.35 -44.73 24.51
CA ILE A 44 -30.09 -43.70 23.73
C ILE A 44 -31.43 -44.25 23.21
N LYS A 45 -31.50 -45.52 22.78
CA LYS A 45 -32.77 -46.14 22.37
C LYS A 45 -33.74 -46.27 23.54
N TYR A 46 -33.26 -46.66 24.72
CA TYR A 46 -34.08 -46.80 25.92
C TYR A 46 -34.60 -45.44 26.43
N ALA A 47 -33.75 -44.40 26.46
CA ALA A 47 -34.19 -43.07 26.86
C ALA A 47 -35.23 -42.48 25.90
N LYS A 48 -35.05 -42.64 24.58
CA LYS A 48 -36.06 -42.29 23.56
C LYS A 48 -37.35 -43.09 23.68
N PHE A 49 -37.28 -44.33 24.15
CA PHE A 49 -38.45 -45.14 24.42
C PHE A 49 -39.30 -44.53 25.54
N GLU A 50 -38.71 -44.15 26.68
CA GLU A 50 -39.46 -43.44 27.74
C GLU A 50 -39.96 -42.06 27.28
N GLU A 51 -39.17 -41.31 26.49
CA GLU A 51 -39.56 -40.01 25.93
C GLU A 51 -40.82 -40.12 25.05
N ASN A 52 -40.86 -41.09 24.13
CA ASN A 52 -42.02 -41.34 23.26
C ASN A 52 -43.30 -41.73 24.03
N HIS A 53 -43.18 -42.26 25.25
CA HIS A 53 -44.30 -42.61 26.12
C HIS A 53 -44.63 -41.52 27.17
N GLY A 54 -43.93 -40.38 27.14
CA GLY A 54 -44.16 -39.25 28.04
C GLY A 54 -43.55 -39.41 29.44
N PHE A 55 -42.77 -40.45 29.69
CA PHE A 55 -42.13 -40.70 31.00
C PHE A 55 -40.84 -39.88 31.18
N ILE A 56 -40.96 -38.55 31.12
CA ILE A 56 -39.84 -37.59 31.14
C ILE A 56 -38.90 -37.82 32.34
N ASN A 57 -39.45 -38.04 33.54
CA ASN A 57 -38.64 -38.30 34.74
C ASN A 57 -37.91 -39.64 34.71
N SER A 58 -38.45 -40.65 34.01
CA SER A 58 -37.74 -41.92 33.78
C SER A 58 -36.63 -41.75 32.76
N ALA A 59 -36.92 -41.07 31.64
CA ALA A 59 -35.94 -40.76 30.60
C ALA A 59 -34.72 -40.00 31.16
N ARG A 60 -34.94 -38.98 32.00
CA ARG A 60 -33.84 -38.26 32.68
C ARG A 60 -33.01 -39.18 33.58
N LYS A 61 -33.64 -40.01 34.42
CA LYS A 61 -32.94 -41.00 35.26
C LYS A 61 -32.16 -42.03 34.45
N ILE A 62 -32.60 -42.37 33.23
CA ILE A 62 -31.86 -43.26 32.33
C ILE A 62 -30.63 -42.56 31.77
N TYR A 63 -30.71 -41.28 31.40
CA TYR A 63 -29.54 -40.50 31.00
C TYR A 63 -28.55 -40.30 32.17
N GLU A 64 -29.03 -39.98 33.37
CA GLU A 64 -28.21 -39.88 34.60
C GLU A 64 -27.51 -41.22 34.89
N ARG A 65 -28.25 -42.34 34.89
CA ARG A 65 -27.68 -43.69 35.05
C ARG A 65 -26.69 -44.05 33.94
N ALA A 66 -26.91 -43.62 32.70
CA ALA A 66 -26.00 -43.87 31.59
C ALA A 66 -24.66 -43.14 31.80
N VAL A 67 -24.70 -41.86 32.20
CA VAL A 67 -23.49 -41.07 32.50
C VAL A 67 -22.75 -41.66 33.71
N GLU A 68 -23.47 -42.04 34.77
CA GLU A 68 -22.87 -42.72 35.94
C GLU A 68 -22.26 -44.09 35.58
N PHE A 69 -22.88 -44.84 34.68
CA PHE A 69 -22.44 -46.18 34.27
C PHE A 69 -21.18 -46.17 33.40
N PHE A 70 -21.06 -45.25 32.44
CA PHE A 70 -19.86 -45.13 31.59
C PHE A 70 -18.68 -44.44 32.29
N GLY A 71 -18.93 -43.73 33.40
CA GLY A 71 -17.90 -43.02 34.16
C GLY A 71 -17.15 -42.00 33.31
N ASP A 72 -15.91 -41.68 33.69
CA ASP A 72 -15.05 -40.76 32.92
C ASP A 72 -14.25 -41.46 31.80
N GLU A 73 -14.20 -42.80 31.77
CA GLU A 73 -13.25 -43.54 30.91
C GLU A 73 -13.80 -43.90 29.51
N GLU A 74 -15.11 -44.07 29.33
CA GLU A 74 -15.73 -44.45 28.04
C GLU A 74 -16.88 -43.51 27.57
N LEU A 75 -16.69 -42.19 27.77
CA LEU A 75 -17.67 -41.18 27.36
C LEU A 75 -17.70 -40.93 25.84
N ASP A 76 -18.81 -41.33 25.22
CA ASP A 76 -19.10 -41.14 23.80
C ASP A 76 -19.94 -39.85 23.59
N GLU A 77 -19.48 -38.92 22.74
CA GLU A 77 -20.14 -37.61 22.47
C GLU A 77 -21.65 -37.75 22.16
N ARG A 78 -22.04 -38.88 21.56
CA ARG A 78 -23.41 -39.20 21.16
C ARG A 78 -24.37 -39.24 22.34
N LEU A 79 -23.92 -39.65 23.53
CA LEU A 79 -24.75 -39.68 24.73
C LEU A 79 -25.12 -38.26 25.16
N PHE A 80 -24.14 -37.37 25.31
CA PHE A 80 -24.36 -35.98 25.70
C PHE A 80 -25.13 -35.18 24.66
N ILE A 81 -24.87 -35.39 23.36
CA ILE A 81 -25.66 -34.76 22.28
C ILE A 81 -27.12 -35.24 22.32
N ALA A 82 -27.39 -36.49 22.68
CA ALA A 82 -28.76 -36.99 22.85
C ALA A 82 -29.43 -36.43 24.11
N PHE A 83 -28.70 -36.39 25.24
CA PHE A 83 -29.22 -35.87 26.51
C PHE A 83 -29.49 -34.36 26.45
N ALA A 84 -28.59 -33.57 25.86
CA ALA A 84 -28.80 -32.15 25.66
C ALA A 84 -29.98 -31.86 24.71
N LYS A 85 -30.19 -32.68 23.67
CA LYS A 85 -31.39 -32.58 22.80
C LYS A 85 -32.67 -32.98 23.53
N PHE A 86 -32.60 -33.91 24.47
CA PHE A 86 -33.74 -34.26 25.32
C PHE A 86 -34.13 -33.08 26.23
N GLU A 87 -33.17 -32.43 26.90
CA GLU A 87 -33.46 -31.23 27.70
C GLU A 87 -33.85 -30.01 26.82
N GLU A 88 -33.34 -29.89 25.58
CA GLU A 88 -33.82 -28.94 24.54
C GLU A 88 -35.32 -29.17 24.23
N ASN A 89 -35.75 -30.43 24.06
CA ASN A 89 -37.16 -30.79 23.89
C ASN A 89 -38.01 -30.45 25.13
N GLN A 90 -37.45 -30.59 26.34
CA GLN A 90 -38.12 -30.22 27.60
C GLN A 90 -38.08 -28.70 27.91
N LYS A 91 -37.42 -27.90 27.06
CA LYS A 91 -37.19 -26.44 27.23
C LYS A 91 -36.30 -26.05 28.42
N GLU A 92 -35.57 -27.01 28.99
CA GLU A 92 -34.62 -26.78 30.10
C GLU A 92 -33.24 -26.39 29.53
N HIS A 93 -33.19 -25.26 28.81
CA HIS A 93 -32.00 -24.80 28.07
C HIS A 93 -30.77 -24.60 28.96
N ASP A 94 -30.95 -24.18 30.21
CA ASP A 94 -29.85 -24.02 31.17
C ASP A 94 -29.26 -25.37 31.62
N ARG A 95 -30.07 -26.43 31.70
CA ARG A 95 -29.56 -27.79 31.90
C ARG A 95 -28.79 -28.27 30.68
N ALA A 96 -29.31 -28.03 29.48
CA ALA A 96 -28.60 -28.36 28.24
C ALA A 96 -27.22 -27.69 28.18
N ARG A 97 -27.11 -26.41 28.59
CA ARG A 97 -25.82 -25.69 28.73
C ARG A 97 -24.88 -26.35 29.74
N VAL A 98 -25.35 -26.70 30.93
CA VAL A 98 -24.54 -27.40 31.95
C VAL A 98 -24.06 -28.75 31.43
N ILE A 99 -24.91 -29.51 30.72
CA ILE A 99 -24.56 -30.77 30.08
C ILE A 99 -23.48 -30.58 29.00
N TYR A 100 -23.62 -29.57 28.12
CA TYR A 100 -22.59 -29.27 27.12
C TYR A 100 -21.26 -28.85 27.74
N LYS A 101 -21.28 -28.05 28.82
CA LYS A 101 -20.05 -27.66 29.53
C LYS A 101 -19.37 -28.87 30.19
N TYR A 102 -20.14 -29.67 30.94
CA TYR A 102 -19.64 -30.89 31.58
C TYR A 102 -19.03 -31.87 30.56
N ALA A 103 -19.70 -32.06 29.42
CA ALA A 103 -19.18 -32.90 28.34
C ALA A 103 -17.87 -32.35 27.71
N LEU A 104 -17.69 -31.02 27.66
CA LEU A 104 -16.44 -30.40 27.18
C LEU A 104 -15.28 -30.51 28.19
N ASP A 105 -15.59 -30.48 29.48
CA ASP A 105 -14.60 -30.59 30.56
C ASP A 105 -14.10 -32.04 30.74
N HIS A 106 -14.97 -33.04 30.52
CA HIS A 106 -14.65 -34.46 30.74
C HIS A 106 -14.22 -35.24 29.48
N ILE A 107 -14.61 -34.84 28.26
CA ILE A 107 -14.23 -35.57 27.03
C ILE A 107 -12.90 -35.05 26.45
N PRO A 108 -11.93 -35.94 26.10
CA PRO A 108 -10.68 -35.57 25.45
C PRO A 108 -10.87 -34.71 24.19
N LYS A 109 -10.14 -33.58 24.15
CA LYS A 109 -10.35 -32.45 23.21
C LYS A 109 -10.33 -32.82 21.73
N ASP A 110 -9.62 -33.89 21.34
CA ASP A 110 -9.55 -34.38 19.96
C ASP A 110 -10.89 -34.88 19.39
N ARG A 111 -11.77 -35.43 20.25
CA ARG A 111 -13.07 -35.97 19.81
C ARG A 111 -14.13 -34.88 19.64
N ASN A 112 -14.15 -33.88 20.52
CA ASN A 112 -15.15 -32.80 20.71
C ASN A 112 -15.62 -32.00 19.46
N LYS A 113 -15.14 -32.29 18.25
CA LYS A 113 -15.54 -31.63 16.99
C LYS A 113 -17.02 -31.82 16.64
N GLU A 114 -17.69 -32.89 17.08
CA GLU A 114 -19.16 -33.02 16.90
C GLU A 114 -19.91 -32.32 18.03
N LEU A 115 -19.46 -32.47 19.28
CA LEU A 115 -20.00 -31.78 20.45
C LEU A 115 -19.99 -30.26 20.30
N TYR A 116 -18.86 -29.64 19.89
CA TYR A 116 -18.78 -28.20 19.62
C TYR A 116 -19.75 -27.75 18.52
N LYS A 117 -19.99 -28.57 17.48
CA LYS A 117 -20.99 -28.24 16.44
C LYS A 117 -22.41 -28.26 17.02
N ALA A 118 -22.74 -29.29 17.81
CA ALA A 118 -24.04 -29.39 18.48
C ALA A 118 -24.27 -28.21 19.44
N TYR A 119 -23.28 -27.86 20.26
CA TYR A 119 -23.37 -26.73 21.18
C TYR A 119 -23.47 -25.37 20.46
N THR A 120 -22.68 -25.16 19.39
CA THR A 120 -22.82 -23.95 18.52
C THR A 120 -24.25 -23.84 17.95
N ILE A 121 -24.87 -24.96 17.57
CA ILE A 121 -26.24 -24.98 17.03
C ILE A 121 -27.27 -24.72 18.14
N HIS A 122 -27.07 -25.25 19.35
CA HIS A 122 -27.93 -24.98 20.50
C HIS A 122 -27.95 -23.49 20.85
N GLU A 123 -26.78 -22.89 21.09
CA GLU A 123 -26.70 -21.44 21.39
C GLU A 123 -27.19 -20.59 20.21
N LYS A 124 -26.95 -20.97 18.95
CA LYS A 124 -27.51 -20.21 17.81
C LYS A 124 -29.06 -20.23 17.76
N LYS A 125 -29.72 -21.25 18.33
CA LYS A 125 -31.19 -21.37 18.35
C LYS A 125 -31.82 -20.73 19.59
N TYR A 126 -31.19 -20.89 20.77
CA TYR A 126 -31.79 -20.59 22.08
C TYR A 126 -30.89 -19.73 22.99
N GLY A 127 -29.71 -19.35 22.51
CA GLY A 127 -28.73 -18.59 23.27
C GLY A 127 -28.97 -17.09 23.21
N ASP A 128 -28.56 -16.43 24.29
CA ASP A 128 -28.39 -14.98 24.30
C ASP A 128 -27.16 -14.59 23.48
N ARG A 129 -27.16 -13.38 22.92
CA ARG A 129 -26.10 -12.92 22.02
C ARG A 129 -24.70 -13.01 22.63
N SER A 130 -24.56 -12.70 23.93
CA SER A 130 -23.29 -12.83 24.67
C SER A 130 -22.84 -14.29 24.79
N GLY A 131 -23.70 -15.21 25.20
CA GLY A 131 -23.37 -16.64 25.32
C GLY A 131 -22.99 -17.27 23.97
N ILE A 132 -23.60 -16.82 22.88
CA ILE A 132 -23.20 -17.21 21.51
C ILE A 132 -21.77 -16.71 21.21
N GLU A 133 -21.46 -15.46 21.54
CA GLU A 133 -20.15 -14.85 21.32
C GLU A 133 -19.07 -15.59 22.14
N ASP A 134 -19.27 -15.87 23.44
CA ASP A 134 -18.35 -16.62 24.31
C ASP A 134 -18.03 -18.03 23.77
N VAL A 135 -19.04 -18.76 23.29
CA VAL A 135 -18.86 -20.12 22.75
C VAL A 135 -18.14 -20.11 21.40
N ILE A 136 -18.37 -19.09 20.57
CA ILE A 136 -17.65 -18.89 19.31
C ILE A 136 -16.19 -18.51 19.57
N VAL A 137 -15.93 -17.65 20.56
CA VAL A 137 -14.57 -17.25 20.98
C VAL A 137 -13.80 -18.48 21.47
N ASN A 138 -14.33 -19.26 22.42
CA ASN A 138 -13.69 -20.49 22.90
C ASN A 138 -13.40 -21.50 21.77
N LYS A 139 -14.33 -21.66 20.83
CA LYS A 139 -14.15 -22.55 19.66
C LYS A 139 -13.08 -22.05 18.68
N ARG A 140 -12.94 -20.73 18.50
CA ARG A 140 -11.88 -20.12 17.70
C ARG A 140 -10.53 -20.21 18.42
N LYS A 141 -10.49 -19.95 19.73
CA LYS A 141 -9.31 -20.14 20.60
C LYS A 141 -8.72 -21.53 20.41
N TYR A 142 -9.56 -22.57 20.48
CA TYR A 142 -9.14 -23.95 20.21
C TYR A 142 -8.63 -24.18 18.78
N MET A 143 -9.32 -23.69 17.75
CA MET A 143 -8.85 -23.84 16.36
C MET A 143 -7.48 -23.17 16.15
N TYR A 144 -7.30 -21.95 16.65
CA TYR A 144 -6.02 -21.25 16.56
C TYR A 144 -4.93 -21.90 17.41
N GLU A 145 -5.24 -22.45 18.59
CA GLU A 145 -4.30 -23.27 19.37
C GLU A 145 -3.85 -24.52 18.61
N GLN A 146 -4.77 -25.23 17.94
CA GLN A 146 -4.41 -26.37 17.09
C GLN A 146 -3.55 -25.92 15.90
N GLU A 147 -3.94 -24.87 15.17
CA GLU A 147 -3.18 -24.32 14.05
C GLU A 147 -1.77 -23.85 14.44
N VAL A 148 -1.63 -23.28 15.65
CA VAL A 148 -0.35 -22.88 16.25
C VAL A 148 0.53 -24.08 16.61
N ILE A 149 -0.05 -25.17 17.11
CA ILE A 149 0.69 -26.40 17.44
C ILE A 149 1.12 -27.13 16.16
N GLU A 150 0.23 -27.21 15.16
CA GLU A 150 0.51 -27.82 13.86
C GLU A 150 1.52 -27.00 13.03
N ASN A 151 1.44 -25.67 13.06
CA ASN A 151 2.28 -24.77 12.28
C ASN A 151 2.86 -23.61 13.12
N PRO A 152 3.82 -23.86 14.03
CA PRO A 152 4.38 -22.83 14.92
C PRO A 152 5.00 -21.62 14.20
N THR A 153 5.41 -21.79 12.93
CA THR A 153 6.00 -20.75 12.08
C THR A 153 4.98 -19.88 11.33
N ASN A 154 3.67 -20.16 11.43
CA ASN A 154 2.64 -19.36 10.78
C ASN A 154 2.27 -18.13 11.62
N TYR A 155 3.01 -17.02 11.41
CA TYR A 155 2.77 -15.77 12.13
C TYR A 155 1.38 -15.17 11.90
N ASP A 156 0.70 -15.46 10.79
CA ASP A 156 -0.64 -14.91 10.53
C ASP A 156 -1.71 -15.60 11.42
N ALA A 157 -1.56 -16.90 11.72
CA ALA A 157 -2.37 -17.58 12.74
C ALA A 157 -2.10 -17.02 14.15
N TRP A 158 -0.85 -16.71 14.47
CA TRP A 158 -0.52 -16.02 15.73
C TRP A 158 -1.17 -14.64 15.85
N PHE A 159 -1.22 -13.84 14.78
CA PHE A 159 -1.90 -12.54 14.80
C PHE A 159 -3.41 -12.67 15.05
N ASP A 160 -4.08 -13.64 14.43
CA ASP A 160 -5.52 -13.83 14.62
C ASP A 160 -5.85 -14.48 15.97
N TYR A 161 -4.95 -15.31 16.52
CA TYR A 161 -5.03 -15.80 17.90
C TYR A 161 -4.90 -14.67 18.92
N ILE A 162 -3.86 -13.84 18.80
CA ILE A 162 -3.58 -12.73 19.71
C ILE A 162 -4.74 -11.72 19.71
N ARG A 163 -5.26 -11.35 18.53
CA ARG A 163 -6.47 -10.51 18.44
C ARG A 163 -7.68 -11.10 19.16
N LEU A 164 -7.82 -12.42 19.18
CA LEU A 164 -8.92 -13.06 19.91
C LEU A 164 -8.73 -12.91 21.43
N VAL A 165 -7.52 -13.13 21.94
CA VAL A 165 -7.24 -13.01 23.38
C VAL A 165 -7.21 -11.54 23.84
N GLU A 166 -6.77 -10.60 23.00
CA GLU A 166 -6.92 -9.14 23.22
C GLU A 166 -8.40 -8.74 23.43
N ASN A 167 -9.35 -9.38 22.74
CA ASN A 167 -10.79 -9.16 22.98
C ASN A 167 -11.33 -9.82 24.28
N GLU A 168 -10.63 -10.82 24.85
CA GLU A 168 -10.98 -11.41 26.15
C GLU A 168 -10.51 -10.55 27.33
N GLY A 169 -9.45 -9.75 27.14
CA GLY A 169 -8.97 -8.77 28.12
C GLY A 169 -8.17 -9.34 29.31
N ASN A 170 -7.93 -10.65 29.34
CA ASN A 170 -7.11 -11.30 30.38
C ASN A 170 -5.62 -11.01 30.16
N VAL A 171 -5.05 -10.05 30.91
CA VAL A 171 -3.66 -9.59 30.73
C VAL A 171 -2.62 -10.72 30.83
N ASP A 172 -2.81 -11.68 31.74
CA ASP A 172 -1.86 -12.78 31.93
C ASP A 172 -1.95 -13.82 30.79
N ASP A 173 -3.16 -14.16 30.33
CA ASP A 173 -3.33 -15.01 29.13
C ASP A 173 -2.70 -14.34 27.90
N ILE A 174 -2.94 -13.04 27.70
CA ILE A 174 -2.38 -12.29 26.57
C ILE A 174 -0.84 -12.34 26.62
N ARG A 175 -0.23 -12.11 27.78
CA ARG A 175 1.22 -12.24 27.99
C ARG A 175 1.76 -13.62 27.65
N ASP A 176 1.15 -14.68 28.19
CA ASP A 176 1.55 -16.06 27.91
C ASP A 176 1.46 -16.39 26.41
N THR A 177 0.44 -15.89 25.70
CA THR A 177 0.33 -16.08 24.24
C THR A 177 1.41 -15.29 23.48
N TYR A 178 1.72 -14.06 23.88
CA TYR A 178 2.82 -13.28 23.30
C TYR A 178 4.20 -13.92 23.56
N GLU A 179 4.48 -14.39 24.77
CA GLU A 179 5.74 -15.08 25.11
C GLU A 179 5.90 -16.39 24.30
N ARG A 180 4.83 -17.19 24.18
CA ARG A 180 4.81 -18.38 23.32
C ARG A 180 5.01 -18.05 21.84
N ALA A 181 4.41 -16.96 21.34
CA ALA A 181 4.59 -16.51 19.96
C ALA A 181 6.03 -16.05 19.71
N ILE A 182 6.64 -15.37 20.68
CA ILE A 182 8.01 -14.86 20.64
C ILE A 182 9.05 -15.98 20.66
N ALA A 183 8.83 -17.05 21.43
CA ALA A 183 9.71 -18.21 21.50
C ALA A 183 9.90 -18.90 20.13
N ASN A 184 8.93 -18.77 19.22
CA ASN A 184 8.98 -19.30 17.85
C ASN A 184 9.77 -18.38 16.91
N VAL A 185 11.09 -18.30 17.14
CA VAL A 185 12.04 -17.55 16.31
C VAL A 185 12.02 -18.06 14.85
N PRO A 186 11.95 -17.17 13.84
CA PRO A 186 11.92 -17.59 12.44
C PRO A 186 13.13 -18.47 12.03
N PRO A 187 12.92 -19.67 11.43
CA PRO A 187 14.02 -20.55 11.05
C PRO A 187 14.82 -20.02 9.86
N SER A 188 14.20 -19.23 8.97
CA SER A 188 14.89 -18.51 7.90
C SER A 188 15.33 -17.11 8.34
N LYS A 189 16.47 -16.64 7.81
CA LYS A 189 16.97 -15.26 7.97
C LYS A 189 16.41 -14.29 6.92
N ASP A 190 15.41 -14.72 6.13
CA ASP A 190 14.81 -13.88 5.10
C ASP A 190 13.99 -12.73 5.69
N LYS A 191 14.22 -11.54 5.15
CA LYS A 191 13.59 -10.28 5.54
C LYS A 191 12.04 -10.30 5.55
N GLN A 192 11.42 -11.24 4.84
CA GLN A 192 9.96 -11.37 4.77
C GLN A 192 9.36 -12.04 6.01
N PHE A 193 9.93 -13.13 6.51
CA PHE A 193 9.48 -13.76 7.76
C PHE A 193 9.80 -12.88 8.96
N TRP A 194 10.99 -12.28 8.98
CA TRP A 194 11.38 -11.33 10.02
C TRP A 194 10.53 -10.05 10.04
N ARG A 195 9.91 -9.64 8.91
CA ARG A 195 8.92 -8.55 8.93
C ARG A 195 7.73 -8.92 9.82
N ARG A 196 7.11 -10.09 9.61
CA ARG A 196 5.95 -10.53 10.40
C ARG A 196 6.31 -10.70 11.87
N TYR A 197 7.41 -11.40 12.16
CA TYR A 197 7.91 -11.57 13.53
C TYR A 197 8.17 -10.21 14.23
N ILE A 198 8.71 -9.22 13.54
CA ILE A 198 8.92 -7.88 14.13
C ILE A 198 7.61 -7.10 14.30
N TYR A 199 6.59 -7.33 13.47
CA TYR A 199 5.26 -6.78 13.73
C TYR A 199 4.61 -7.42 14.98
N LEU A 200 4.86 -8.70 15.26
CA LEU A 200 4.45 -9.34 16.51
C LEU A 200 5.10 -8.66 17.73
N TRP A 201 6.41 -8.40 17.68
CA TRP A 201 7.11 -7.63 18.71
C TRP A 201 6.61 -6.18 18.85
N ILE A 202 6.23 -5.52 17.75
CA ILE A 202 5.62 -4.19 17.78
C ILE A 202 4.25 -4.25 18.47
N ASN A 203 3.41 -5.23 18.14
CA ASN A 203 2.11 -5.39 18.77
C ASN A 203 2.27 -5.66 20.27
N TYR A 204 3.17 -6.57 20.68
CA TYR A 204 3.40 -6.83 22.10
C TYR A 204 3.87 -5.58 22.87
N ALA A 205 4.79 -4.81 22.28
CA ALA A 205 5.27 -3.57 22.89
C ALA A 205 4.24 -2.42 22.88
N LEU A 206 3.27 -2.43 21.96
CA LEU A 206 2.13 -1.51 21.98
C LEU A 206 1.07 -1.94 22.99
N TYR A 207 0.82 -3.24 23.13
CA TYR A 207 -0.09 -3.82 24.11
C TYR A 207 0.37 -3.52 25.55
N GLU A 208 1.63 -3.84 25.89
CA GLU A 208 2.17 -3.57 27.23
C GLU A 208 2.23 -2.05 27.54
N GLU A 209 2.25 -1.19 26.52
CA GLU A 209 2.25 0.27 26.69
C GLU A 209 0.85 0.90 26.78
N LEU A 210 -0.11 0.42 25.99
CA LEU A 210 -1.45 1.02 25.87
C LEU A 210 -2.51 0.36 26.76
N GLU A 211 -2.36 -0.94 27.05
CA GLU A 211 -3.39 -1.73 27.74
C GLU A 211 -2.91 -2.22 29.12
N ALA A 212 -1.64 -2.62 29.24
CA ALA A 212 -1.09 -3.06 30.53
C ALA A 212 -0.35 -1.96 31.33
N GLU A 213 -0.05 -0.81 30.70
CA GLU A 213 0.71 0.34 31.24
C GLU A 213 2.09 0.00 31.88
N ASP A 214 2.65 -1.19 31.65
CA ASP A 214 3.94 -1.63 32.23
C ASP A 214 5.14 -1.15 31.42
N VAL A 215 5.58 0.07 31.74
CA VAL A 215 6.74 0.74 31.14
C VAL A 215 8.05 -0.05 31.29
N ASP A 216 8.22 -0.81 32.38
CA ASP A 216 9.49 -1.51 32.61
C ASP A 216 9.55 -2.85 31.87
N ARG A 217 8.44 -3.58 31.74
CA ARG A 217 8.31 -4.71 30.80
C ARG A 217 8.44 -4.25 29.36
N ALA A 218 7.72 -3.21 28.92
CA ALA A 218 7.83 -2.70 27.55
C ALA A 218 9.30 -2.34 27.19
N ARG A 219 10.08 -1.77 28.12
CA ARG A 219 11.52 -1.57 27.93
C ARG A 219 12.32 -2.87 27.77
N GLN A 220 11.98 -3.93 28.51
CA GLN A 220 12.60 -5.25 28.35
C GLN A 220 12.26 -5.87 26.99
N VAL A 221 10.99 -5.79 26.56
CA VAL A 221 10.50 -6.24 25.25
C VAL A 221 11.25 -5.58 24.11
N TYR A 222 11.44 -4.25 24.16
CA TYR A 222 12.26 -3.56 23.15
C TYR A 222 13.72 -3.99 23.17
N LYS A 223 14.33 -4.21 24.35
CA LYS A 223 15.73 -4.66 24.45
C LYS A 223 15.93 -6.07 23.91
N THR A 224 15.10 -7.04 24.31
CA THR A 224 15.20 -8.44 23.87
C THR A 224 14.97 -8.55 22.36
N CYS A 225 13.99 -7.81 21.81
CA CYS A 225 13.80 -7.72 20.36
C CYS A 225 15.06 -7.20 19.64
N LEU A 226 15.71 -6.16 20.19
CA LEU A 226 16.93 -5.60 19.62
C LEU A 226 18.15 -6.51 19.76
N GLU A 227 18.23 -7.37 20.77
CA GLU A 227 19.28 -8.39 20.90
C GLU A 227 19.07 -9.57 19.93
N LEU A 228 17.82 -9.96 19.70
CA LEU A 228 17.45 -11.06 18.79
C LEU A 228 17.61 -10.71 17.30
N ILE A 229 17.44 -9.45 16.90
CA ILE A 229 17.55 -9.02 15.50
C ILE A 229 19.01 -9.12 15.00
N PRO A 230 19.31 -9.92 13.96
CA PRO A 230 20.64 -9.99 13.34
C PRO A 230 20.95 -8.74 12.48
N HIS A 231 21.31 -7.63 13.14
CA HIS A 231 21.58 -6.33 12.50
C HIS A 231 22.64 -6.35 11.37
N LYS A 232 23.47 -7.38 11.30
CA LYS A 232 24.48 -7.56 10.23
C LYS A 232 23.88 -7.98 8.87
N ILE A 233 22.67 -8.56 8.85
CA ILE A 233 22.06 -9.15 7.64
C ILE A 233 20.88 -8.30 7.17
N PHE A 234 20.04 -7.87 8.11
CA PHE A 234 18.96 -6.93 7.86
C PHE A 234 18.78 -6.04 9.07
N THR A 235 18.29 -4.82 8.84
CA THR A 235 18.06 -3.84 9.90
C THR A 235 16.67 -3.25 9.76
N PHE A 236 15.98 -3.11 10.88
CA PHE A 236 14.61 -2.60 10.94
C PHE A 236 14.60 -1.23 11.60
N SER A 237 14.82 -0.20 10.78
CA SER A 237 14.84 1.21 11.22
C SER A 237 13.58 1.60 12.00
N LYS A 238 12.42 0.99 11.70
CA LYS A 238 11.17 1.24 12.43
C LYS A 238 11.26 0.88 13.92
N MET A 239 11.91 -0.24 14.28
CA MET A 239 12.02 -0.69 15.68
C MET A 239 12.80 0.30 16.54
N TRP A 240 13.96 0.74 16.05
CA TRP A 240 14.80 1.72 16.74
C TRP A 240 14.09 3.07 16.93
N LEU A 241 13.32 3.52 15.93
CA LEU A 241 12.51 4.74 16.04
C LEU A 241 11.36 4.59 17.04
N MET A 242 10.65 3.45 17.02
CA MET A 242 9.57 3.19 17.98
C MET A 242 10.09 3.07 19.42
N TYR A 243 11.23 2.40 19.64
CA TYR A 243 11.84 2.34 20.98
C TYR A 243 12.31 3.73 21.46
N ALA A 244 12.80 4.59 20.56
CA ALA A 244 13.16 5.96 20.93
C ALA A 244 11.91 6.82 21.25
N GLN A 245 10.84 6.69 20.46
CA GLN A 245 9.55 7.36 20.72
C GLN A 245 8.88 6.86 22.02
N PHE A 246 9.05 5.58 22.35
CA PHE A 246 8.71 5.01 23.66
C PHE A 246 9.49 5.68 24.79
N GLU A 247 10.84 5.66 24.76
CA GLU A 247 11.62 6.30 25.84
C GLU A 247 11.40 7.83 25.93
N VAL A 248 11.03 8.51 24.83
CA VAL A 248 10.56 9.92 24.87
C VAL A 248 9.22 10.06 25.61
N ARG A 249 8.24 9.18 25.35
CA ARG A 249 6.97 9.14 26.12
C ARG A 249 7.21 8.84 27.60
N CYS A 250 8.15 7.95 27.92
CA CYS A 250 8.65 7.70 29.28
C CYS A 250 9.53 8.83 29.85
N LYS A 251 9.71 9.96 29.14
CA LYS A 251 10.53 11.14 29.52
C LYS A 251 12.05 10.86 29.68
N ASN A 252 12.51 9.68 29.27
CA ASN A 252 13.90 9.22 29.38
C ASN A 252 14.77 9.63 28.17
N LEU A 253 14.89 10.94 27.95
CA LEU A 253 15.64 11.51 26.81
C LEU A 253 17.08 10.99 26.71
N LYS A 254 17.77 10.76 27.83
CA LYS A 254 19.13 10.21 27.86
C LYS A 254 19.20 8.80 27.26
N GLN A 255 18.21 7.96 27.56
CA GLN A 255 18.15 6.59 27.05
C GLN A 255 17.74 6.61 25.57
N ALA A 256 16.75 7.41 25.17
CA ALA A 256 16.36 7.60 23.76
C ALA A 256 17.56 8.05 22.89
N ARG A 257 18.35 9.01 23.35
CA ARG A 257 19.58 9.47 22.67
C ARG A 257 20.65 8.38 22.60
N LYS A 258 20.81 7.57 23.66
CA LYS A 258 21.76 6.44 23.68
C LYS A 258 21.35 5.33 22.72
N THR A 259 20.06 5.01 22.63
CA THR A 259 19.53 3.94 21.78
C THR A 259 19.56 4.33 20.31
N LEU A 260 19.24 5.59 19.96
CA LEU A 260 19.44 6.10 18.60
C LEU A 260 20.92 6.24 18.24
N GLY A 261 21.79 6.64 19.17
CA GLY A 261 23.24 6.65 18.96
C GLY A 261 23.81 5.25 18.68
N MET A 262 23.35 4.23 19.42
CA MET A 262 23.66 2.82 19.17
C MET A 262 23.10 2.34 17.82
N ALA A 263 21.86 2.72 17.49
CA ALA A 263 21.25 2.40 16.20
C ALA A 263 22.07 2.96 15.03
N LEU A 264 22.54 4.20 15.10
CA LEU A 264 23.40 4.80 14.07
C LEU A 264 24.76 4.11 13.96
N GLY A 265 25.38 3.75 15.09
CA GLY A 265 26.68 3.06 15.10
C GLY A 265 26.64 1.64 14.54
N ILE A 266 25.52 0.91 14.72
CA ILE A 266 25.33 -0.43 14.15
C ILE A 266 24.76 -0.36 12.73
N CYS A 267 23.90 0.63 12.46
CA CYS A 267 23.02 0.69 11.28
C CYS A 267 22.89 2.13 10.72
N PRO A 268 23.91 2.71 10.08
CA PRO A 268 23.75 4.00 9.41
C PRO A 268 22.79 3.87 8.21
N ARG A 269 21.59 4.46 8.35
CA ARG A 269 20.56 4.53 7.31
C ARG A 269 19.82 5.86 7.36
N ASP A 270 19.49 6.39 6.19
CA ASP A 270 18.81 7.67 5.98
C ASP A 270 17.48 7.82 6.73
N LYS A 271 16.78 6.72 6.98
CA LYS A 271 15.52 6.73 7.75
C LYS A 271 15.76 6.87 9.25
N LEU A 272 16.89 6.37 9.77
CA LEU A 272 17.29 6.54 11.17
C LEU A 272 17.83 7.94 11.41
N TYR A 273 18.68 8.46 10.52
CA TYR A 273 19.13 9.85 10.59
C TYR A 273 17.96 10.83 10.55
N ARG A 274 17.06 10.71 9.56
CA ARG A 274 15.84 11.54 9.50
C ARG A 274 15.00 11.46 10.78
N GLY A 275 14.61 10.26 11.20
CA GLY A 275 13.76 10.12 12.39
C GLY A 275 14.43 10.56 13.70
N TYR A 276 15.77 10.52 13.81
CA TYR A 276 16.48 11.08 14.96
C TYR A 276 16.57 12.61 14.88
N ILE A 277 16.80 13.17 13.69
CA ILE A 277 16.79 14.62 13.47
C ILE A 277 15.39 15.19 13.74
N ASP A 278 14.33 14.58 13.22
CA ASP A 278 12.94 14.98 13.46
C ASP A 278 12.61 15.00 14.96
N LEU A 279 13.15 14.04 15.72
CA LEU A 279 13.01 13.95 17.18
C LEU A 279 13.80 15.03 17.93
N GLU A 280 15.05 15.32 17.56
CA GLU A 280 15.83 16.40 18.20
C GLU A 280 15.31 17.81 17.80
N ILE A 281 14.69 17.97 16.62
CA ILE A 281 13.94 19.17 16.23
C ILE A 281 12.71 19.35 17.13
N GLN A 282 11.95 18.28 17.39
CA GLN A 282 10.83 18.34 18.35
C GLN A 282 11.28 18.70 19.77
N LEU A 283 12.48 18.27 20.18
CA LEU A 283 13.11 18.65 21.45
C LEU A 283 13.79 20.04 21.43
N ARG A 284 13.81 20.72 20.27
CA ARG A 284 14.46 22.03 20.03
C ARG A 284 15.98 22.07 20.29
N GLU A 285 16.65 20.94 20.13
CA GLU A 285 18.09 20.78 20.41
C GLU A 285 18.91 20.90 19.12
N PHE A 286 18.94 22.12 18.56
CA PHE A 286 19.47 22.40 17.22
C PHE A 286 20.98 22.14 17.08
N ASP A 287 21.78 22.37 18.12
CA ASP A 287 23.21 22.02 18.11
C ASP A 287 23.45 20.52 18.00
N ARG A 288 22.50 19.71 18.50
CA ARG A 288 22.55 18.26 18.29
C ARG A 288 22.14 17.89 16.87
N CYS A 289 21.13 18.55 16.32
CA CYS A 289 20.73 18.39 14.92
C CYS A 289 21.89 18.68 13.95
N ARG A 290 22.67 19.74 14.21
CA ARG A 290 23.90 20.10 13.46
C ARG A 290 24.92 18.95 13.44
N ILE A 291 25.24 18.40 14.60
CA ILE A 291 26.17 17.25 14.73
C ILE A 291 25.62 16.01 14.01
N LEU A 292 24.30 15.79 14.02
CA LEU A 292 23.66 14.67 13.33
C LEU A 292 23.69 14.83 11.81
N TYR A 293 23.43 16.03 11.28
CA TYR A 293 23.58 16.33 9.87
C TYR A 293 25.03 16.19 9.42
N GLN A 294 26.00 16.72 10.16
CA GLN A 294 27.43 16.52 9.86
C GLN A 294 27.79 15.03 9.74
N LYS A 295 27.38 14.20 10.72
CA LYS A 295 27.60 12.74 10.69
C LYS A 295 26.82 12.01 9.60
N PHE A 296 25.68 12.55 9.17
CA PHE A 296 24.90 11.99 8.06
C PHE A 296 25.61 12.27 6.73
N LEU A 297 26.17 13.47 6.58
CA LEU A 297 26.95 13.90 5.43
C LEU A 297 28.33 13.23 5.35
N GLU A 298 28.96 12.92 6.48
CA GLU A 298 30.14 12.04 6.55
C GLU A 298 29.86 10.64 6.00
N TYR A 299 28.65 10.10 6.25
CA TYR A 299 28.26 8.76 5.83
C TYR A 299 27.76 8.69 4.38
N GLY A 300 26.99 9.69 3.94
CA GLY A 300 26.40 9.74 2.60
C GLY A 300 26.47 11.13 1.97
N PRO A 301 27.65 11.59 1.52
CA PRO A 301 27.80 12.88 0.84
C PRO A 301 26.94 13.01 -0.42
N GLU A 302 26.71 11.88 -1.10
CA GLU A 302 26.09 11.78 -2.43
C GLU A 302 24.59 12.16 -2.43
N ASN A 303 23.91 12.06 -1.28
CA ASN A 303 22.46 12.26 -1.19
C ASN A 303 22.09 13.75 -1.05
N CYS A 304 21.77 14.39 -2.19
CA CYS A 304 21.34 15.78 -2.29
C CYS A 304 20.20 16.18 -1.33
N VAL A 305 19.26 15.28 -1.02
CA VAL A 305 18.10 15.59 -0.15
C VAL A 305 18.53 15.91 1.28
N THR A 306 19.69 15.39 1.71
CA THR A 306 20.24 15.62 3.06
C THR A 306 20.83 17.02 3.19
N TRP A 307 21.54 17.49 2.16
CA TRP A 307 22.05 18.86 2.03
C TRP A 307 20.92 19.88 2.06
N ILE A 308 19.87 19.66 1.27
CA ILE A 308 18.69 20.54 1.20
C ILE A 308 18.03 20.65 2.58
N LYS A 309 17.75 19.51 3.22
CA LYS A 309 17.13 19.49 4.56
C LYS A 309 18.00 20.10 5.66
N PHE A 310 19.33 20.02 5.54
CA PHE A 310 20.23 20.68 6.49
C PHE A 310 20.21 22.20 6.30
N ALA A 311 20.22 22.67 5.05
CA ALA A 311 20.07 24.09 4.76
C ALA A 311 18.69 24.61 5.21
N GLU A 312 17.59 23.92 4.88
CA GLU A 312 16.23 24.23 5.34
C GLU A 312 16.13 24.36 6.87
N LEU A 313 16.89 23.57 7.64
CA LEU A 313 16.93 23.71 9.09
C LEU A 313 17.63 25.00 9.53
N GLU A 314 18.79 25.34 8.94
CA GLU A 314 19.51 26.57 9.29
C GLU A 314 18.76 27.84 8.82
N THR A 315 18.00 27.78 7.72
CA THR A 315 17.13 28.91 7.31
C THR A 315 15.97 29.12 8.27
N LEU A 316 15.34 28.05 8.77
CA LEU A 316 14.33 28.12 9.83
C LEU A 316 14.89 28.66 11.17
N LEU A 317 16.20 28.56 11.39
CA LEU A 317 16.91 29.14 12.53
C LEU A 317 17.38 30.59 12.30
N GLY A 318 17.27 31.11 11.06
CA GLY A 318 17.75 32.44 10.68
C GLY A 318 19.26 32.55 10.40
N ASP A 319 20.00 31.43 10.44
CA ASP A 319 21.45 31.39 10.19
C ASP A 319 21.75 31.34 8.67
N ILE A 320 21.37 32.41 7.96
CA ILE A 320 21.46 32.56 6.49
C ILE A 320 22.87 32.24 5.97
N ASP A 321 23.92 32.80 6.58
CA ASP A 321 25.30 32.59 6.15
C ASP A 321 25.77 31.14 6.32
N ARG A 322 25.22 30.40 7.30
CA ARG A 322 25.51 28.97 7.45
C ARG A 322 24.77 28.15 6.39
N ALA A 323 23.51 28.46 6.09
CA ALA A 323 22.77 27.83 5.00
C ALA A 323 23.50 28.01 3.65
N ARG A 324 24.03 29.22 3.38
CA ARG A 324 24.89 29.51 2.22
C ARG A 324 26.15 28.66 2.19
N ALA A 325 26.88 28.59 3.30
CA ALA A 325 28.09 27.77 3.40
C ALA A 325 27.79 26.27 3.14
N ILE A 326 26.64 25.76 3.62
CA ILE A 326 26.20 24.39 3.36
C ILE A 326 25.94 24.15 1.87
N TYR A 327 25.21 25.04 1.19
CA TYR A 327 24.99 24.93 -0.26
C TYR A 327 26.28 25.04 -1.08
N GLU A 328 27.19 25.96 -0.74
CA GLU A 328 28.51 26.09 -1.37
C GLU A 328 29.42 24.87 -1.15
N ILE A 329 29.33 24.18 -0.01
CA ILE A 329 30.02 22.90 0.21
C ILE A 329 29.39 21.82 -0.66
N ALA A 330 28.05 21.74 -0.71
CA ALA A 330 27.34 20.74 -1.52
C ALA A 330 27.67 20.86 -3.01
N VAL A 331 27.66 22.09 -3.57
CA VAL A 331 27.98 22.38 -4.98
C VAL A 331 29.43 22.01 -5.38
N LYS A 332 30.36 22.02 -4.41
CA LYS A 332 31.76 21.60 -4.59
C LYS A 332 31.94 20.09 -4.62
N GLN A 333 30.95 19.30 -4.21
CA GLN A 333 31.08 17.84 -4.21
C GLN A 333 31.01 17.27 -5.64
N PRO A 334 31.95 16.38 -6.04
CA PRO A 334 32.03 15.86 -7.41
C PRO A 334 31.11 14.67 -7.69
N ARG A 335 30.46 14.09 -6.66
CA ARG A 335 29.47 13.02 -6.79
C ARG A 335 28.20 13.42 -6.05
N LEU A 336 27.19 13.81 -6.82
CA LEU A 336 25.87 14.21 -6.37
C LEU A 336 24.86 13.43 -7.24
N ASP A 337 23.91 12.73 -6.62
CA ASP A 337 22.91 11.92 -7.35
C ASP A 337 22.08 12.79 -8.31
N MET A 338 21.55 13.91 -7.81
CA MET A 338 20.66 14.81 -8.54
C MET A 338 21.08 16.26 -8.35
N PRO A 339 22.10 16.75 -9.10
CA PRO A 339 22.60 18.12 -8.98
C PRO A 339 21.51 19.18 -9.25
N GLU A 340 20.64 18.94 -10.23
CA GLU A 340 19.58 19.87 -10.65
C GLU A 340 18.66 20.29 -9.49
N LEU A 341 18.30 19.35 -8.62
CA LEU A 341 17.41 19.60 -7.49
C LEU A 341 18.10 20.48 -6.44
N LEU A 342 19.39 20.21 -6.17
CA LEU A 342 20.20 21.01 -5.24
C LEU A 342 20.37 22.44 -5.77
N TRP A 343 20.73 22.61 -7.04
CA TRP A 343 20.85 23.93 -7.66
C TRP A 343 19.54 24.71 -7.62
N LYS A 344 18.41 24.06 -7.96
CA LYS A 344 17.09 24.69 -7.85
C LYS A 344 16.82 25.14 -6.41
N SER A 345 17.00 24.27 -5.42
CA SER A 345 16.76 24.63 -4.01
C SER A 345 17.67 25.76 -3.50
N TYR A 346 18.91 25.85 -4.00
CA TYR A 346 19.83 26.92 -3.63
C TYR A 346 19.41 28.26 -4.26
N ILE A 347 18.97 28.24 -5.52
CA ILE A 347 18.40 29.40 -6.19
C ILE A 347 17.11 29.84 -5.48
N ASP A 348 16.13 28.95 -5.29
CA ASP A 348 14.86 29.22 -4.59
C ASP A 348 15.11 29.80 -3.19
N PHE A 349 16.17 29.34 -2.50
CA PHE A 349 16.62 29.92 -1.23
C PHE A 349 17.12 31.37 -1.38
N GLU A 350 18.05 31.69 -2.28
CA GLU A 350 18.53 33.08 -2.44
C GLU A 350 17.40 34.02 -2.92
N VAL A 351 16.43 33.52 -3.72
CA VAL A 351 15.20 34.26 -4.05
C VAL A 351 14.39 34.55 -2.79
N SER A 352 14.21 33.57 -1.90
CA SER A 352 13.47 33.76 -0.63
C SER A 352 14.11 34.81 0.31
N GLN A 353 15.42 35.03 0.19
CA GLN A 353 16.16 36.04 0.97
C GLN A 353 16.23 37.41 0.25
N GLY A 354 15.71 37.52 -0.98
CA GLY A 354 15.73 38.75 -1.77
C GLY A 354 17.09 39.13 -2.37
N GLU A 355 18.12 38.26 -2.30
CA GLU A 355 19.46 38.56 -2.84
C GLU A 355 19.57 38.19 -4.33
N THR A 356 18.88 38.99 -5.14
CA THR A 356 18.71 38.77 -6.59
C THR A 356 20.03 38.72 -7.37
N ASP A 357 21.02 39.52 -7.00
CA ASP A 357 22.34 39.52 -7.64
C ASP A 357 23.17 38.26 -7.37
N LYS A 358 23.00 37.62 -6.20
CA LYS A 358 23.62 36.31 -5.95
C LYS A 358 22.90 35.22 -6.72
N ALA A 359 21.56 35.25 -6.78
CA ALA A 359 20.79 34.32 -7.59
C ALA A 359 21.21 34.38 -9.09
N ARG A 360 21.46 35.57 -9.64
CA ARG A 360 22.04 35.75 -11.00
C ARG A 360 23.39 35.04 -11.16
N GLN A 361 24.32 35.24 -10.23
CA GLN A 361 25.63 34.57 -10.26
C GLN A 361 25.51 33.04 -10.17
N LEU A 362 24.52 32.52 -9.43
CA LEU A 362 24.24 31.09 -9.37
C LEU A 362 23.68 30.55 -10.70
N TYR A 363 22.79 31.29 -11.35
CA TYR A 363 22.32 30.96 -12.70
C TYR A 363 23.48 30.95 -13.71
N GLU A 364 24.37 31.95 -13.70
CA GLU A 364 25.52 31.97 -14.61
C GLU A 364 26.47 30.77 -14.37
N ARG A 365 26.81 30.44 -13.12
CA ARG A 365 27.59 29.23 -12.78
C ARG A 365 26.91 27.92 -13.17
N LEU A 366 25.57 27.86 -13.11
CA LEU A 366 24.81 26.68 -13.53
C LEU A 366 24.79 26.53 -15.06
N LEU A 367 24.74 27.65 -15.79
CA LEU A 367 24.80 27.70 -17.24
C LEU A 367 26.20 27.39 -17.81
N GLU A 368 27.27 27.74 -17.08
CA GLU A 368 28.64 27.27 -17.39
C GLU A 368 28.77 25.74 -17.30
N ARG A 369 28.00 25.10 -16.40
CA ARG A 369 28.00 23.64 -16.21
C ARG A 369 27.00 22.89 -17.09
N THR A 370 25.87 23.49 -17.44
CA THR A 370 24.75 22.81 -18.11
C THR A 370 24.03 23.72 -19.12
N VAL A 371 23.76 23.21 -20.32
CA VAL A 371 23.09 23.95 -21.40
C VAL A 371 21.59 23.57 -21.49
N HIS A 372 20.99 23.11 -20.38
CA HIS A 372 19.62 22.61 -20.39
C HIS A 372 18.58 23.73 -20.44
N VAL A 373 17.60 23.60 -21.34
CA VAL A 373 16.55 24.60 -21.56
C VAL A 373 15.70 24.90 -20.34
N LYS A 374 15.48 23.91 -19.46
CA LYS A 374 14.79 24.15 -18.19
C LYS A 374 15.48 25.21 -17.32
N VAL A 375 16.82 25.27 -17.35
CA VAL A 375 17.60 26.28 -16.61
C VAL A 375 17.39 27.67 -17.20
N TRP A 376 17.50 27.81 -18.52
CA TRP A 376 17.22 29.07 -19.22
C TRP A 376 15.80 29.57 -18.99
N LEU A 377 14.80 28.67 -19.03
CA LEU A 377 13.41 29.00 -18.72
C LEU A 377 13.20 29.40 -17.26
N SER A 378 13.85 28.73 -16.30
CA SER A 378 13.81 29.18 -14.90
C SER A 378 14.49 30.53 -14.70
N TYR A 379 15.59 30.80 -15.40
CA TYR A 379 16.31 32.07 -15.29
C TYR A 379 15.48 33.24 -15.84
N ALA A 380 14.86 33.07 -17.02
CA ALA A 380 13.95 34.08 -17.58
C ALA A 380 12.72 34.33 -16.70
N LYS A 381 12.13 33.28 -16.10
CA LYS A 381 11.02 33.41 -15.14
C LYS A 381 11.46 34.06 -13.82
N PHE A 382 12.70 33.86 -13.39
CA PHE A 382 13.26 34.51 -12.22
C PHE A 382 13.43 36.03 -12.44
N GLU A 383 14.01 36.46 -13.58
CA GLU A 383 14.15 37.89 -13.90
C GLU A 383 12.78 38.58 -14.08
N LEU A 384 11.75 37.87 -14.54
CA LEU A 384 10.36 38.36 -14.56
C LEU A 384 9.79 38.57 -13.15
N ASN A 385 10.02 37.62 -12.23
CA ASN A 385 9.46 37.62 -10.88
C ASN A 385 10.25 38.47 -9.86
N SER A 386 11.49 38.86 -10.18
CA SER A 386 12.34 39.68 -9.32
C SER A 386 11.79 41.11 -9.24
N GLU A 387 11.20 41.53 -8.12
CA GLU A 387 10.74 42.91 -7.95
C GLU A 387 11.91 43.92 -8.10
N ASN A 388 11.90 44.70 -9.19
CA ASN A 388 12.67 45.94 -9.32
C ASN A 388 11.68 47.03 -9.75
N ALA A 389 11.84 48.24 -9.20
CA ALA A 389 10.87 49.34 -9.36
C ALA A 389 10.78 49.92 -10.79
N ASP A 390 11.70 49.54 -11.68
CA ASP A 390 11.78 49.98 -13.07
C ASP A 390 11.67 48.78 -14.02
N ASN A 391 11.03 48.96 -15.19
CA ASN A 391 10.77 47.94 -16.23
C ASN A 391 12.01 47.25 -16.86
N ILE A 392 13.20 47.47 -16.29
CA ILE A 392 14.50 46.88 -16.65
C ILE A 392 14.43 45.33 -16.66
N ASN A 393 13.61 44.73 -15.80
CA ASN A 393 13.41 43.28 -15.70
C ASN A 393 12.97 42.63 -17.02
N ILE A 394 12.08 43.29 -17.77
CA ILE A 394 11.54 42.74 -19.02
C ILE A 394 12.67 42.65 -20.06
N ASP A 395 13.48 43.69 -20.17
CA ASP A 395 14.62 43.73 -21.11
C ASP A 395 15.83 42.92 -20.62
N LEU A 396 15.91 42.58 -19.33
CA LEU A 396 16.81 41.53 -18.83
C LEU A 396 16.33 40.14 -19.25
N ALA A 397 15.06 39.80 -19.00
CA ALA A 397 14.47 38.52 -19.41
C ALA A 397 14.57 38.29 -20.93
N ARG A 398 14.36 39.32 -21.75
CA ARG A 398 14.58 39.27 -23.21
C ARG A 398 16.03 38.94 -23.58
N ARG A 399 17.01 39.59 -22.95
CA ARG A 399 18.44 39.29 -23.15
C ARG A 399 18.79 37.86 -22.73
N VAL A 400 18.10 37.32 -21.72
CA VAL A 400 18.23 35.90 -21.33
C VAL A 400 17.67 34.97 -22.42
N TYR A 401 16.49 35.25 -22.98
CA TYR A 401 15.94 34.47 -24.10
C TYR A 401 16.81 34.52 -25.36
N GLU A 402 17.37 35.69 -25.71
CA GLU A 402 18.29 35.84 -26.83
C GLU A 402 19.58 35.02 -26.62
N ARG A 403 20.22 35.18 -25.44
CA ARG A 403 21.43 34.43 -25.06
C ARG A 403 21.17 32.90 -25.04
N ALA A 404 20.00 32.48 -24.56
CA ALA A 404 19.57 31.09 -24.57
C ALA A 404 19.42 30.54 -26.00
N ASN A 405 18.79 31.30 -26.91
CA ASN A 405 18.63 30.91 -28.31
C ASN A 405 19.99 30.73 -29.03
N ASP A 406 20.96 31.61 -28.77
CA ASP A 406 22.30 31.51 -29.36
C ASP A 406 23.13 30.35 -28.75
N SER A 407 22.98 30.10 -27.45
CA SER A 407 23.61 28.96 -26.77
C SER A 407 23.09 27.62 -27.29
N LEU A 408 21.76 27.47 -27.42
CA LEU A 408 21.13 26.25 -27.97
C LEU A 408 21.40 26.06 -29.46
N ARG A 409 21.46 27.16 -30.23
CA ARG A 409 21.91 27.12 -31.63
C ARG A 409 23.33 26.58 -31.76
N SER A 410 24.22 26.97 -30.84
CA SER A 410 25.60 26.49 -30.80
C SER A 410 25.71 25.03 -30.34
N ALA A 411 24.83 24.58 -29.44
CA ALA A 411 24.72 23.19 -29.00
C ALA A 411 24.05 22.26 -30.04
N GLY A 412 23.24 22.79 -30.94
CA GLY A 412 22.54 22.03 -31.99
C GLY A 412 21.27 21.30 -31.54
N GLU A 413 20.83 21.48 -30.29
CA GLU A 413 19.59 20.89 -29.77
C GLU A 413 18.35 21.59 -30.34
N LYS A 414 17.76 20.99 -31.38
CA LYS A 414 16.63 21.58 -32.10
C LYS A 414 15.32 21.57 -31.31
N GLU A 415 15.00 20.45 -30.66
CA GLU A 415 13.72 20.28 -29.95
C GLU A 415 13.64 21.20 -28.73
N SER A 416 14.74 21.29 -27.98
CA SER A 416 14.83 22.14 -26.80
C SER A 416 14.81 23.63 -27.20
N ARG A 417 15.43 24.00 -28.34
CA ARG A 417 15.27 25.34 -28.96
C ARG A 417 13.83 25.66 -29.38
N VAL A 418 13.02 24.68 -29.80
CA VAL A 418 11.58 24.89 -30.09
C VAL A 418 10.84 25.28 -28.81
N LEU A 419 11.03 24.51 -27.73
CA LEU A 419 10.41 24.78 -26.41
C LEU A 419 10.80 26.15 -25.85
N LEU A 420 12.04 26.60 -26.07
CA LEU A 420 12.47 27.95 -25.71
C LEU A 420 11.71 29.03 -26.51
N LEU A 421 11.56 28.86 -27.82
CA LEU A 421 10.88 29.83 -28.69
C LEU A 421 9.36 29.87 -28.45
N GLU A 422 8.73 28.74 -28.13
CA GLU A 422 7.33 28.69 -27.70
C GLU A 422 7.15 29.48 -26.40
N ALA A 423 8.00 29.24 -25.38
CA ALA A 423 7.96 30.00 -24.13
C ALA A 423 8.27 31.50 -24.30
N TRP A 424 9.19 31.87 -25.20
CA TRP A 424 9.50 33.28 -25.50
C TRP A 424 8.33 33.96 -26.24
N LYS A 425 7.67 33.25 -27.16
CA LYS A 425 6.45 33.74 -27.80
C LYS A 425 5.35 33.99 -26.76
N ASP A 426 5.11 33.04 -25.86
CA ASP A 426 4.07 33.17 -24.84
C ASP A 426 4.38 34.36 -23.90
N PHE A 427 5.65 34.54 -23.50
CA PHE A 427 6.13 35.71 -22.76
C PHE A 427 5.87 37.04 -23.49
N GLU A 428 6.22 37.18 -24.78
CA GLU A 428 5.95 38.44 -25.50
C GLU A 428 4.45 38.68 -25.72
N THR A 429 3.61 37.62 -25.78
CA THR A 429 2.14 37.79 -25.80
C THR A 429 1.54 38.25 -24.47
N GLU A 430 2.15 37.90 -23.33
CA GLU A 430 1.73 38.38 -22.00
C GLU A 430 2.12 39.85 -21.77
N ILE A 431 3.23 40.31 -22.36
CA ILE A 431 3.75 41.68 -22.20
C ILE A 431 3.18 42.67 -23.24
N GLY A 432 2.86 42.21 -24.46
CA GLY A 432 2.13 43.03 -25.45
C GLY A 432 2.97 43.85 -26.43
N ASP A 433 4.27 43.56 -26.62
CA ASP A 433 5.11 44.25 -27.63
C ASP A 433 4.97 43.60 -29.03
N GLU A 434 4.03 44.10 -29.85
CA GLU A 434 3.75 43.55 -31.19
C GLU A 434 5.01 43.45 -32.10
N GLU A 435 5.86 44.48 -32.14
CA GLU A 435 7.08 44.48 -32.96
C GLU A 435 8.11 43.41 -32.56
N LYS A 436 8.11 43.00 -31.29
CA LYS A 436 9.04 41.97 -30.76
C LYS A 436 8.43 40.59 -30.92
N LEU A 437 7.11 40.47 -30.75
CA LEU A 437 6.36 39.27 -31.07
C LEU A 437 6.55 38.86 -32.54
N GLU A 438 6.48 39.79 -33.50
CA GLU A 438 6.78 39.50 -34.92
C GLU A 438 8.21 38.96 -35.13
N LYS A 439 9.20 39.52 -34.42
CA LYS A 439 10.60 39.06 -34.49
C LYS A 439 10.79 37.65 -33.91
N VAL A 440 10.02 37.28 -32.87
CA VAL A 440 10.01 35.91 -32.32
C VAL A 440 9.28 34.95 -33.26
N LEU A 441 8.13 35.35 -33.81
CA LEU A 441 7.39 34.57 -34.81
C LEU A 441 8.23 34.30 -36.08
N ALA A 442 9.06 35.25 -36.51
CA ALA A 442 9.99 35.07 -37.62
C ALA A 442 11.09 34.02 -37.35
N LYS A 443 11.42 33.76 -36.07
CA LYS A 443 12.41 32.76 -35.64
C LYS A 443 11.82 31.34 -35.46
N MET A 444 10.49 31.21 -35.44
CA MET A 444 9.80 29.93 -35.21
C MET A 444 10.18 28.86 -36.26
N PRO A 445 10.50 27.62 -35.83
CA PRO A 445 10.86 26.55 -36.74
C PRO A 445 9.65 25.98 -37.48
N ARG A 446 9.87 25.53 -38.71
CA ARG A 446 8.91 24.71 -39.46
C ARG A 446 9.17 23.24 -39.17
N ARG A 447 8.14 22.53 -38.70
CA ARG A 447 8.15 21.07 -38.54
C ARG A 447 8.08 20.40 -39.90
N VAL A 448 9.12 19.69 -40.31
CA VAL A 448 9.22 19.03 -41.62
C VAL A 448 9.39 17.53 -41.42
N LYS A 449 8.60 16.72 -42.16
CA LYS A 449 8.79 15.27 -42.18
C LYS A 449 10.09 14.92 -42.88
N LYS A 450 10.96 14.18 -42.21
CA LYS A 450 12.23 13.69 -42.73
C LYS A 450 12.25 12.17 -42.63
N ARG A 451 12.71 11.50 -43.69
CA ARG A 451 12.86 10.05 -43.68
C ARG A 451 14.26 9.74 -43.16
N GLN A 452 14.34 9.08 -42.02
CA GLN A 452 15.60 8.65 -41.40
C GLN A 452 15.74 7.14 -41.55
N LYS A 453 16.92 6.67 -41.93
CA LYS A 453 17.20 5.23 -42.00
C LYS A 453 17.38 4.68 -40.58
N VAL A 454 16.70 3.58 -40.26
CA VAL A 454 16.94 2.81 -39.04
C VAL A 454 18.02 1.78 -39.34
N VAL A 455 19.03 1.74 -38.48
CA VAL A 455 20.10 0.74 -38.51
C VAL A 455 20.04 0.00 -37.16
N SER A 456 19.83 -1.31 -37.21
CA SER A 456 19.83 -2.17 -36.02
C SER A 456 21.24 -2.24 -35.41
N GLU A 457 21.38 -2.65 -34.14
CA GLU A 457 22.69 -2.82 -33.48
C GLU A 457 23.63 -3.80 -34.22
N GLY A 458 23.08 -4.66 -35.09
CA GLY A 458 23.82 -5.54 -35.99
C GLY A 458 24.22 -4.93 -37.35
N GLY A 459 23.96 -3.65 -37.61
CA GLY A 459 24.36 -2.95 -38.84
C GLY A 459 23.49 -3.21 -40.08
N VAL A 460 22.35 -3.89 -39.93
CA VAL A 460 21.40 -4.15 -41.03
C VAL A 460 20.39 -2.99 -41.16
N GLU A 461 20.13 -2.55 -42.40
CA GLU A 461 19.17 -1.49 -42.72
C GLU A 461 17.72 -2.03 -42.69
N GLU A 462 16.96 -1.77 -41.61
CA GLU A 462 15.59 -2.32 -41.44
C GLU A 462 14.46 -1.36 -41.84
N GLY A 463 14.77 -0.16 -42.34
CA GLY A 463 13.77 0.67 -43.02
C GLY A 463 13.94 2.18 -42.87
N TRP A 464 12.87 2.90 -43.21
CA TRP A 464 12.77 4.36 -43.08
C TRP A 464 11.71 4.74 -42.06
N GLU A 465 12.11 5.39 -40.97
CA GLU A 465 11.18 6.01 -40.02
C GLU A 465 10.87 7.46 -40.43
N GLU A 466 9.61 7.87 -40.27
CA GLU A 466 9.16 9.26 -40.45
C GLU A 466 9.45 10.09 -39.19
N VAL A 467 10.70 10.49 -39.02
CA VAL A 467 11.11 11.40 -37.93
C VAL A 467 10.76 12.85 -38.31
N PHE A 468 10.20 13.60 -37.36
CA PHE A 468 9.95 15.03 -37.55
C PHE A 468 11.21 15.82 -37.24
N ASP A 469 11.76 16.52 -38.23
CA ASP A 469 12.92 17.41 -38.07
C ASP A 469 12.44 18.87 -38.08
N TYR A 470 12.99 19.68 -37.16
CA TYR A 470 12.68 21.10 -37.06
C TYR A 470 13.68 21.92 -37.87
N ILE A 471 13.17 22.79 -38.75
CA ILE A 471 14.00 23.68 -39.59
C ILE A 471 13.74 25.13 -39.17
N PHE A 472 14.75 25.77 -38.58
CA PHE A 472 14.72 27.19 -38.23
C PHE A 472 14.98 28.03 -39.50
N PRO A 473 14.21 29.10 -39.75
CA PRO A 473 14.39 29.97 -40.92
C PRO A 473 15.80 30.58 -41.04
N GLU A 474 16.48 30.81 -39.92
CA GLU A 474 17.85 31.36 -39.88
C GLU A 474 18.90 30.33 -40.34
N ASP A 475 18.71 29.04 -40.07
CA ASP A 475 19.65 27.98 -40.47
C ASP A 475 19.48 27.62 -41.97
N GLU A 476 18.35 27.99 -42.58
CA GLU A 476 18.14 27.99 -44.03
C GLU A 476 19.09 28.97 -44.75
N MET A 477 19.54 30.05 -44.07
CA MET A 477 20.50 31.00 -44.66
C MET A 477 21.92 30.43 -44.77
N VAL A 478 22.28 29.43 -43.93
CA VAL A 478 23.62 28.82 -43.89
C VAL A 478 23.84 27.83 -45.06
N ARG A 479 22.78 27.44 -45.78
CA ARG A 479 22.84 26.50 -46.92
C ARG A 479 22.29 27.15 -48.20
N PRO A 480 23.13 27.81 -49.04
CA PRO A 480 22.71 28.48 -50.28
C PRO A 480 21.85 27.61 -51.21
N ASN A 481 22.12 26.30 -51.25
CA ASN A 481 21.42 25.34 -52.10
C ASN A 481 19.91 25.19 -51.77
N LEU A 482 19.49 25.50 -50.53
CA LEU A 482 18.07 25.46 -50.14
C LEU A 482 17.28 26.67 -50.67
N LYS A 483 17.91 27.85 -50.79
CA LYS A 483 17.25 29.03 -51.40
C LYS A 483 16.87 28.76 -52.87
N LEU A 484 17.72 28.05 -53.61
CA LEU A 484 17.46 27.69 -55.00
C LEU A 484 16.27 26.71 -55.12
N LEU A 485 16.18 25.74 -54.21
CA LEU A 485 15.07 24.78 -54.13
C LEU A 485 13.75 25.46 -53.69
N ALA A 486 13.82 26.38 -52.73
CA ALA A 486 12.66 27.15 -52.27
C ALA A 486 12.12 28.08 -53.37
N ALA A 487 13.02 28.78 -54.09
CA ALA A 487 12.67 29.60 -55.25
C ALA A 487 12.06 28.74 -56.37
N ALA A 488 12.62 27.56 -56.67
CA ALA A 488 12.05 26.63 -57.65
C ALA A 488 10.65 26.12 -57.22
N LYS A 489 10.42 25.89 -55.92
CA LYS A 489 9.11 25.47 -55.39
C LYS A 489 8.08 26.60 -55.41
N GLN A 490 8.50 27.85 -55.20
CA GLN A 490 7.65 29.04 -55.37
C GLN A 490 7.33 29.29 -56.87
N TRP A 491 8.31 29.14 -57.75
CA TRP A 491 8.12 29.22 -59.21
C TRP A 491 7.15 28.14 -59.70
N ARG A 492 7.30 26.89 -59.24
CA ARG A 492 6.36 25.81 -59.55
C ARG A 492 4.96 26.10 -59.03
N LYS A 493 4.78 26.69 -57.84
CA LYS A 493 3.46 27.15 -57.36
C LYS A 493 2.85 28.24 -58.25
N LYS A 494 3.66 29.15 -58.80
CA LYS A 494 3.21 30.18 -59.75
C LYS A 494 2.81 29.60 -61.12
N GLN A 495 3.34 28.44 -61.51
CA GLN A 495 2.98 27.77 -62.77
C GLN A 495 1.71 26.90 -62.72
N VAL A 496 1.15 26.61 -61.54
CA VAL A 496 -0.09 25.81 -61.40
C VAL A 496 -1.34 26.71 -61.42
N ILE A 497 -1.27 27.81 -62.18
CA ILE A 497 -2.41 28.64 -62.59
C ILE A 497 -2.41 28.65 -64.12
N PRO A 498 -3.17 27.76 -64.79
CA PRO A 498 -3.32 27.80 -66.24
C PRO A 498 -4.43 28.77 -66.63
N GLU A 499 -4.10 29.74 -67.49
CA GLU A 499 -5.10 30.51 -68.23
C GLU A 499 -5.86 29.57 -69.19
N ASN A 500 -7.17 29.76 -69.33
CA ASN A 500 -7.98 28.99 -70.28
C ASN A 500 -9.01 29.92 -70.96
N THR A 501 -8.47 30.79 -71.80
CA THR A 501 -9.08 31.81 -72.67
C THR A 501 -8.07 31.99 -73.82
N GLU A 502 -8.35 31.86 -75.11
CA GLU A 502 -9.59 31.77 -75.90
C GLU A 502 -9.32 30.92 -77.17
N THR A 503 -10.37 30.48 -77.88
CA THR A 503 -10.55 30.70 -79.34
C THR A 503 -11.84 30.03 -79.81
N ASN A 504 -12.86 30.81 -80.15
CA ASN A 504 -13.34 30.98 -81.54
C ASN A 504 -14.67 31.72 -81.58
N GLU A 505 -14.70 32.81 -82.34
CA GLU A 505 -15.94 33.47 -82.78
C GLU A 505 -16.58 32.67 -83.92
N ASN A 506 -17.91 32.53 -83.93
CA ASN A 506 -18.71 32.72 -85.15
C ASN A 506 -20.22 32.79 -84.84
N GLN A 507 -20.76 34.00 -85.02
CA GLN A 507 -22.06 34.34 -85.61
C GLN A 507 -23.39 33.69 -85.12
N GLU A 508 -24.18 34.56 -84.49
CA GLU A 508 -25.57 34.93 -84.81
C GLU A 508 -26.81 34.06 -84.42
N GLU A 509 -27.67 34.75 -83.67
CA GLU A 509 -29.15 34.79 -83.69
C GLU A 509 -30.07 33.72 -83.02
N LYS A 510 -30.78 34.25 -82.01
CA LYS A 510 -32.22 34.05 -81.66
C LYS A 510 -32.68 32.75 -80.98
N GLY A 511 -33.35 32.89 -79.82
CA GLY A 511 -34.33 31.88 -79.38
C GLY A 511 -34.79 31.78 -77.91
N ASN A 512 -35.34 32.84 -77.32
CA ASN A 512 -36.25 32.82 -76.15
C ASN A 512 -35.82 32.30 -74.75
N THR A 513 -36.48 32.93 -73.77
CA THR A 513 -36.45 32.82 -72.30
C THR A 513 -37.61 31.92 -71.78
N PRO A 514 -37.95 31.80 -70.46
CA PRO A 514 -37.28 32.13 -69.18
C PRO A 514 -37.39 31.05 -68.05
N THR A 515 -37.00 31.43 -66.81
CA THR A 515 -37.59 31.06 -65.47
C THR A 515 -37.26 29.74 -64.72
N THR A 516 -36.34 29.84 -63.75
CA THR A 516 -36.43 29.53 -62.28
C THR A 516 -37.70 28.88 -61.67
N PRO A 517 -37.68 28.37 -60.39
CA PRO A 517 -36.78 27.44 -59.65
C PRO A 517 -37.69 26.37 -58.93
N PRO A 518 -37.61 25.95 -57.62
CA PRO A 518 -36.53 25.76 -56.61
C PRO A 518 -36.58 24.35 -55.89
N SER A 519 -35.97 24.29 -54.69
CA SER A 519 -36.33 23.51 -53.47
C SER A 519 -36.16 21.98 -53.37
N GLU A 520 -35.15 21.60 -52.57
CA GLU A 520 -35.24 20.83 -51.30
C GLU A 520 -35.91 19.44 -51.19
N GLU A 521 -35.11 18.57 -50.54
CA GLU A 521 -35.44 17.64 -49.45
C GLU A 521 -35.92 16.19 -49.68
N ASN A 522 -35.31 15.33 -48.86
CA ASN A 522 -35.75 14.03 -48.34
C ASN A 522 -35.88 12.86 -49.37
N ASP A 523 -35.48 11.62 -49.08
CA ASP A 523 -35.46 10.93 -47.79
C ASP A 523 -34.83 9.53 -47.99
N LYS A 524 -34.21 8.97 -46.93
CA LYS A 524 -34.10 7.50 -46.64
C LYS A 524 -33.42 6.54 -47.64
N ASN A 525 -32.90 5.38 -47.25
CA ASN A 525 -32.28 4.83 -46.02
C ASN A 525 -31.81 3.39 -46.39
N ILE A 526 -31.19 2.62 -45.46
CA ILE A 526 -31.18 1.11 -45.48
C ILE A 526 -30.34 0.47 -46.64
N GLU A 527 -29.63 -0.67 -46.57
CA GLU A 527 -29.14 -1.63 -45.57
C GLU A 527 -28.09 -2.56 -46.28
N ASN A 528 -27.20 -3.37 -45.68
CA ASN A 528 -26.65 -3.53 -44.31
C ASN A 528 -25.37 -4.43 -44.38
N ILE A 529 -24.77 -4.79 -43.23
CA ILE A 529 -24.09 -6.08 -42.89
C ILE A 529 -23.02 -6.64 -43.88
N SER A 530 -21.78 -6.91 -43.48
CA SER A 530 -21.34 -7.65 -42.27
C SER A 530 -20.05 -7.11 -41.65
#